data_AF-A0A9D2KNB2-F1
#
_entry.id   AF-A0A9D2KNB2-F1
#
_cell.length_a   1.000
_cell.length_b   1.000
_cell.length_c   1.000
_cell.angle_alpha   90.00
_cell.angle_beta   90.00
_cell.angle_gamma   90.00
#
_symmetry.space_group_name_H-M   'P 1'
#
loop_
_entity.id
_entity.type
_entity.pdbx_description
1 polymer ?
#
loop_
_entity_poly.entity_id
_entity_poly.type
_entity_poly.pdbx_seq_one_letter_code
_entity_poly.pdbx_strand_id
1 'polypeptide(L)'
;MCKTWKQHTYDSERVRAIRNIISSLGRMRIDEVKPADVRALFQQLEAEGKYDTLRKIAEITVHIFNFGIAVGKCENNPAYSI
;
A
#
# COMPACT_ATOMS: atom_id res chain seq x y z
N MET A 1 -16.04 -7.64 18.75
CA MET A 1 -14.62 -7.58 19.17
C MET A 1 -13.82 -6.88 18.08
N CYS A 2 -13.27 -5.70 18.36
CA CYS A 2 -12.37 -5.02 17.44
C CYS A 2 -11.07 -5.85 17.38
N LYS A 3 -10.77 -6.47 16.23
CA LYS A 3 -9.54 -7.25 16.04
C LYS A 3 -8.37 -6.28 15.92
N THR A 4 -7.70 -5.99 17.03
CA THR A 4 -6.47 -5.19 17.03
C THR A 4 -5.25 -6.09 16.87
N TRP A 5 -4.28 -5.66 16.06
CA TRP A 5 -3.02 -6.39 15.90
C TRP A 5 -2.23 -6.45 17.21
N LYS A 6 -1.48 -7.55 17.39
CA LYS A 6 -0.43 -7.61 18.42
C LYS A 6 0.69 -6.65 18.04
N GLN A 7 1.37 -6.06 19.03
CA GLN A 7 2.40 -5.03 18.80
C GLN A 7 3.48 -5.45 17.80
N HIS A 8 4.04 -6.65 17.93
CA HIS A 8 5.06 -7.15 17.00
C HIS A 8 4.55 -7.26 15.54
N THR A 9 3.28 -7.60 15.36
CA THR A 9 2.65 -7.68 14.04
C THR A 9 2.52 -6.29 13.46
N TYR A 10 2.05 -5.32 14.26
CA TYR A 10 1.97 -3.92 13.86
C TYR A 10 3.33 -3.37 13.43
N ASP A 11 4.39 -3.59 14.22
CA ASP A 11 5.72 -3.06 13.88
C ASP A 11 6.24 -3.66 12.57
N SER A 12 6.01 -4.95 12.35
CA SER A 12 6.41 -5.64 11.11
C SER A 12 5.68 -5.10 9.88
N GLU A 13 4.36 -4.94 9.97
CA GLU A 13 3.54 -4.41 8.87
C GLU A 13 3.82 -2.92 8.62
N ARG A 14 4.01 -2.12 9.68
CA ARG A 14 4.43 -0.72 9.58
C ARG A 14 5.76 -0.58 8.84
N VAL A 15 6.76 -1.36 9.22
CA VAL A 15 8.08 -1.32 8.55
C VAL A 15 7.95 -1.73 7.10
N ARG A 16 7.14 -2.75 6.77
CA ARG A 16 6.88 -3.16 5.38
C ARG A 16 6.22 -2.04 4.57
N ALA A 17 5.20 -1.38 5.11
CA ALA A 17 4.54 -0.27 4.46
C ALA A 17 5.49 0.90 4.20
N ILE A 18 6.29 1.30 5.21
CA ILE A 18 7.26 2.39 5.08
C ILE A 18 8.32 2.07 4.02
N ARG A 19 8.91 0.87 4.08
CA ARG A 19 10.02 0.49 3.19
C ARG A 19 9.64 0.33 1.72
N ASN A 20 8.40 -0.02 1.43
CA ASN A 20 7.98 -0.32 0.06
C ASN A 20 6.98 0.69 -0.49
N ILE A 21 5.92 1.00 0.26
CA ILE A 21 4.85 1.89 -0.21
C ILE A 21 5.28 3.35 -0.08
N ILE A 22 5.69 3.77 1.12
CA ILE A 22 6.03 5.18 1.38
C ILE A 22 7.32 5.59 0.67
N SER A 23 8.30 4.68 0.57
CA SER A 23 9.54 4.93 -0.17
C SER A 23 9.31 5.19 -1.66
N SER A 24 8.35 4.48 -2.26
CA SER A 24 8.04 4.58 -3.69
C SER A 24 7.02 5.68 -4.00
N LEU A 25 5.88 5.67 -3.30
CA LEU A 25 4.73 6.54 -3.59
C LEU A 25 4.63 7.74 -2.65
N GLY A 26 5.29 7.72 -1.49
CA GLY A 26 5.09 8.72 -0.43
C GLY A 26 5.61 10.12 -0.73
N ARG A 27 6.27 10.32 -1.90
CA ARG A 27 6.65 11.65 -2.41
C ARG A 27 5.52 12.32 -3.19
N MET A 28 4.53 11.55 -3.64
CA MET A 28 3.37 12.04 -4.37
C MET A 28 2.26 12.37 -3.39
N ARG A 29 1.38 13.30 -3.75
CA ARG A 29 0.13 13.45 -3.01
C ARG A 29 -0.76 12.23 -3.27
N ILE A 30 -1.55 11.81 -2.28
CA ILE A 30 -2.37 10.60 -2.38
C ILE A 30 -3.42 10.67 -3.50
N ASP A 31 -3.90 11.88 -3.83
CA ASP A 31 -4.83 12.16 -4.94
C ASP A 31 -4.16 12.18 -6.32
N GLU A 32 -2.83 12.23 -6.38
CA GLU A 32 -2.06 12.23 -7.63
C GLU A 32 -1.54 10.85 -8.04
N VAL A 33 -1.58 9.87 -7.13
CA VAL A 33 -1.10 8.51 -7.41
C VAL A 33 -2.01 7.83 -8.44
N LYS A 34 -1.41 7.37 -9.55
CA LYS A 34 -2.11 6.70 -10.64
C LYS A 34 -1.93 5.18 -10.58
N PRO A 35 -2.79 4.40 -11.27
CA PRO A 35 -2.62 2.96 -11.38
C PRO A 35 -1.24 2.53 -11.90
N ALA A 36 -0.65 3.31 -12.83
CA ALA A 36 0.69 3.03 -13.35
C ALA A 36 1.79 3.09 -12.27
N ASP A 37 1.68 4.01 -11.31
CA ASP A 37 2.67 4.16 -10.24
C ASP A 37 2.62 2.97 -9.27
N VAL A 38 1.40 2.52 -8.93
CA VAL A 38 1.20 1.33 -8.10
C VAL A 38 1.65 0.07 -8.86
N ARG A 39 1.41 -0.01 -10.17
CA ARG A 39 1.90 -1.12 -11.00
C ARG A 39 3.42 -1.19 -11.02
N ALA A 40 4.09 -0.04 -11.15
CA ALA A 40 5.55 0.02 -11.11
C ALA A 40 6.12 -0.49 -9.78
N LEU A 41 5.49 -0.11 -8.65
CA LEU A 41 5.83 -0.65 -7.33
C LEU A 41 5.67 -2.18 -7.27
N PHE A 42 4.55 -2.70 -7.77
CA PHE A 42 4.29 -4.15 -7.76
C PHE A 42 5.27 -4.90 -8.66
N GLN A 43 5.56 -4.38 -9.86
CA GLN A 43 6.53 -4.97 -10.78
C GLN A 43 7.94 -5.03 -10.20
N GLN A 44 8.36 -4.02 -9.43
CA GLN A 44 9.64 -4.06 -8.72
C GLN A 44 9.70 -5.25 -7.74
N LEU A 45 8.64 -5.47 -6.98
CA LEU A 45 8.56 -6.57 -6.00
C LEU A 45 8.44 -7.94 -6.65
N GLU A 46 7.75 -8.02 -7.80
CA GLU A 46 7.68 -9.22 -8.64
C GLU A 46 9.07 -9.59 -9.19
N ALA A 47 9.84 -8.61 -9.66
CA ALA A 47 11.19 -8.82 -10.17
C ALA A 47 12.16 -9.31 -9.08
N GLU A 48 11.92 -8.94 -7.82
CA GLU A 48 12.65 -9.46 -6.66
C GLU A 48 12.23 -10.88 -6.23
N GLY A 49 11.18 -11.45 -6.84
CA GLY A 49 10.67 -12.79 -6.55
C GLY A 49 9.93 -12.92 -5.20
N LYS A 50 9.53 -11.81 -4.58
CA LYS A 50 8.96 -11.77 -3.22
C LYS A 50 7.43 -11.76 -3.21
N TYR A 51 6.80 -12.80 -3.74
CA TYR A 51 5.34 -12.85 -3.95
C TYR A 51 4.50 -12.70 -2.67
N ASP A 52 4.90 -13.29 -1.54
CA ASP A 52 4.18 -13.11 -0.27
C ASP A 52 4.25 -11.67 0.24
N THR A 53 5.38 -11.00 -0.01
CA THR A 53 5.56 -9.60 0.36
C THR A 53 4.75 -8.69 -0.56
N LEU A 54 4.73 -8.99 -1.86
CA LEU A 54 3.87 -8.33 -2.84
C LEU A 54 2.40 -8.39 -2.43
N ARG A 55 1.89 -9.59 -2.09
CA ARG A 55 0.50 -9.76 -1.66
C ARG A 55 0.15 -8.86 -0.48
N LYS A 56 0.97 -8.86 0.56
CA LYS A 56 0.74 -8.02 1.75
C LYS A 56 0.82 -6.53 1.42
N ILE A 57 1.75 -6.14 0.57
CA ILE A 57 1.87 -4.74 0.12
C ILE A 57 0.64 -4.32 -0.67
N ALA A 58 0.10 -5.18 -1.53
CA ALA A 58 -1.14 -4.91 -2.26
C ALA A 58 -2.33 -4.73 -1.30
N GLU A 59 -2.50 -5.62 -0.32
CA GLU A 59 -3.55 -5.52 0.70
C GLU A 59 -3.45 -4.21 1.49
N ILE A 60 -2.24 -3.85 1.95
CA ILE A 60 -2.00 -2.59 2.68
C ILE A 60 -2.26 -1.37 1.78
N THR A 61 -1.82 -1.41 0.51
CA THR A 61 -2.04 -0.32 -0.45
C THR A 61 -3.53 -0.06 -0.62
N VAL A 62 -4.33 -1.13 -0.81
CA VAL A 62 -5.79 -1.02 -0.89
C VAL A 62 -6.37 -0.36 0.36
N HIS A 63 -5.91 -0.76 1.55
CA HIS A 63 -6.40 -0.21 2.82
C HIS A 63 -6.05 1.27 2.98
N ILE A 64 -4.85 1.69 2.60
CA ILE A 64 -4.42 3.09 2.67
C ILE A 64 -5.32 3.97 1.79
N PHE A 65 -5.55 3.58 0.53
CA PHE A 65 -6.39 4.36 -0.37
C PHE A 65 -7.87 4.35 0.03
N ASN A 66 -8.41 3.21 0.48
CA ASN A 66 -9.78 3.16 0.99
C ASN A 66 -9.97 4.06 2.22
N PHE A 67 -8.98 4.09 3.12
CA PHE A 67 -9.00 5.04 4.23
C PHE A 67 -8.91 6.48 3.73
N GLY A 68 -8.04 6.76 2.75
CA GLY A 68 -7.93 8.05 2.08
C GLY A 68 -9.27 8.53 1.51
N ILE A 69 -10.04 7.65 0.86
CA ILE A 69 -11.40 7.95 0.38
C ILE A 69 -12.32 8.26 1.55
N ALA A 70 -12.33 7.41 2.58
CA ALA A 70 -13.19 7.60 3.75
C ALA A 70 -12.95 8.92 4.48
N VAL A 71 -11.73 9.46 4.44
CA VAL A 71 -11.38 10.76 5.05
C VAL A 71 -11.32 11.93 4.04
N GLY A 72 -11.78 11.72 2.79
CA GLY A 72 -11.85 12.76 1.76
C GLY A 72 -10.49 13.27 1.27
N LYS A 73 -9.46 12.40 1.24
CA LYS A 73 -8.12 12.72 0.75
C LYS A 73 -7.87 12.29 -0.69
N CYS A 74 -8.64 11.33 -1.21
CA CYS A 74 -8.66 10.93 -2.61
C CYS A 74 -10.06 10.45 -2.99
N GLU A 75 -10.38 10.40 -4.28
CA GLU A 75 -11.71 10.01 -4.78
C GLU A 75 -11.79 8.55 -5.22
N ASN A 76 -10.64 7.93 -5.53
CA ASN A 76 -10.56 6.58 -6.02
C ASN A 76 -9.37 5.83 -5.41
N ASN A 77 -9.39 4.50 -5.59
CA ASN A 77 -8.31 3.61 -5.20
C ASN A 77 -7.65 3.06 -6.47
N PRO A 78 -6.44 3.53 -6.83
CA PRO A 78 -5.76 3.11 -8.05
C PRO A 78 -5.37 1.63 -8.04
N ALA A 79 -5.28 0.98 -6.87
CA ALA A 79 -4.90 -0.42 -6.75
C ALA A 79 -5.96 -1.42 -7.24
N TYR A 80 -7.20 -0.98 -7.50
CA TYR A 80 -8.25 -1.84 -8.04
C TYR A 80 -8.20 -2.04 -9.55
N SER A 81 -7.39 -1.26 -10.27
CA SER A 81 -7.29 -1.31 -11.74
C SER A 81 -6.04 -2.05 -12.23
N ILE A 82 -5.41 -2.86 -11.37
CA ILE A 82 -4.07 -3.42 -11.57
C ILE A 82 -4.08 -4.92 -11.32
#